data_AF-A0A2D8KL36-F1
#
_entry.id   AF-A0A2D8KL36-F1
#
_cell.length_a   1.000
_cell.length_b   1.000
_cell.length_c   1.000
_cell.angle_alpha   90.00
_cell.angle_beta   90.00
_cell.angle_gamma   90.00
#
_symmetry.space_group_name_H-M   'P 1'
#
loop_
_entity.id
_entity.type
_entity.pdbx_description
1 polymer ?
#
loop_
_entity_poly.entity_id
_entity_poly.type
_entity_poly.pdbx_seq_one_letter_code
_entity_poly.pdbx_strand_id
1 'polypeptide(L)'
;MKLLNKSILIAIVALLTVSTYAQEEEPAPTFSVAGSIDTYFRSSEAAPGTSFANLPGFSMGMANIIMSYEGEKSGFVADLVYGPRGADAVFNSTGSANIVTQLYAYFNLSDSFTLTMGNFNT
;
A
#
# COMPACT_ATOMS: atom_id res chain seq x y z
N MET A 1 -30.49 50.36 -10.75
CA MET A 1 -29.57 49.21 -10.89
C MET A 1 -29.34 48.62 -9.51
N LYS A 2 -30.21 47.71 -9.06
CA LYS A 2 -30.09 47.07 -7.73
C LYS A 2 -29.29 45.78 -7.87
N LEU A 3 -28.02 45.91 -7.52
CA LEU A 3 -27.26 45.00 -6.66
C LEU A 3 -27.19 43.54 -7.14
N LEU A 4 -26.05 43.23 -7.76
CA LEU A 4 -25.39 41.94 -7.66
C LEU A 4 -25.68 41.33 -6.28
N ASN A 5 -26.46 40.25 -6.23
CA ASN A 5 -26.92 39.71 -4.95
C ASN A 5 -25.68 39.17 -4.20
N LYS A 6 -25.64 39.34 -2.87
CA LYS A 6 -24.49 38.94 -2.04
C LYS A 6 -24.16 37.45 -2.19
N SER A 7 -25.15 36.62 -2.47
CA SER A 7 -25.01 35.18 -2.72
C SER A 7 -24.29 34.86 -4.04
N ILE A 8 -24.49 35.65 -5.09
CA ILE A 8 -23.81 35.55 -6.39
C ILE A 8 -22.34 35.91 -6.22
N LEU A 9 -22.04 36.97 -5.44
CA LEU A 9 -20.66 37.35 -5.16
C LEU A 9 -19.92 36.26 -4.36
N ILE A 10 -20.60 35.64 -3.37
CA ILE A 10 -20.04 34.52 -2.61
C ILE A 10 -19.79 33.29 -3.50
N ALA A 11 -20.72 32.97 -4.40
CA ALA A 11 -20.57 31.86 -5.33
C ALA A 11 -19.38 32.06 -6.30
N ILE A 12 -19.17 33.29 -6.77
CA ILE A 12 -18.03 33.63 -7.65
C ILE A 12 -16.71 33.52 -6.89
N VAL A 13 -16.64 33.96 -5.63
CA VAL A 13 -15.42 33.81 -4.80
C VAL A 13 -15.13 32.34 -4.48
N ALA A 14 -16.16 31.53 -4.23
CA ALA A 14 -15.99 30.09 -4.00
C ALA A 14 -15.47 29.33 -5.24
N LEU A 15 -15.84 29.77 -6.45
CA LEU A 15 -15.34 29.21 -7.71
C LEU A 15 -13.87 29.59 -7.97
N LEU A 16 -13.40 30.72 -7.46
CA LEU A 16 -12.01 31.16 -7.58
C LEU A 16 -11.04 30.40 -6.65
N THR A 17 -11.55 29.66 -5.66
CA THR A 17 -10.74 28.86 -4.73
C THR A 17 -10.55 27.40 -5.16
N VAL A 18 -11.00 27.03 -6.37
CA VAL A 18 -10.72 25.70 -6.93
C VAL A 18 -9.28 25.69 -7.43
N SER A 19 -8.35 25.40 -6.52
CA SER A 19 -6.97 25.07 -6.88
C SER A 19 -6.98 23.77 -7.69
N THR A 20 -6.78 23.88 -9.01
CA THR A 20 -6.52 22.72 -9.85
C THR A 20 -5.13 22.19 -9.51
N TYR A 21 -5.07 21.10 -8.75
CA TYR A 21 -3.84 20.32 -8.66
C TYR A 21 -3.72 19.52 -9.94
N ALA A 22 -2.91 19.99 -10.88
CA ALA A 22 -2.31 19.08 -11.84
C ALA A 22 -1.31 18.25 -11.04
N GLN A 23 -1.67 17.03 -10.67
CA GLN A 23 -0.67 16.07 -10.23
C GLN A 23 0.22 15.82 -11.46
N GLU A 24 1.38 16.48 -11.52
CA GLU A 24 2.49 15.91 -12.26
C GLU A 24 2.73 14.55 -11.62
N GLU A 25 2.46 13.49 -12.39
CA GLU A 25 3.00 12.18 -12.11
C GLU A 25 4.52 12.36 -12.14
N GLU A 26 5.11 12.62 -10.97
CA GLU A 26 6.55 12.41 -10.83
C GLU A 26 6.80 10.96 -11.25
N PRO A 27 7.78 10.73 -12.15
CA PRO A 27 8.11 9.37 -12.56
C PRO A 27 8.37 8.56 -11.30
N ALA A 28 7.65 7.44 -11.16
CA ALA A 28 7.76 6.58 -9.99
C ALA A 28 9.26 6.31 -9.72
N PRO A 29 9.72 6.46 -8.48
CA PRO A 29 11.13 6.34 -8.18
C PRO A 29 11.60 4.94 -8.57
N THR A 30 12.64 4.89 -9.41
CA THR A 30 13.25 3.65 -9.91
C THR A 30 13.64 2.70 -8.79
N PHE A 31 13.95 3.22 -7.61
CA PHE A 31 14.07 2.45 -6.38
C PHE A 31 13.17 3.06 -5.30
N SER A 32 12.35 2.23 -4.66
CA SER A 32 11.42 2.66 -3.62
C SER A 32 11.58 1.79 -2.37
N VAL A 33 11.48 2.45 -1.22
CA VAL A 33 11.32 1.80 0.08
C VAL A 33 10.01 2.27 0.68
N ALA A 34 9.07 1.35 0.79
CA ALA A 34 7.78 1.56 1.41
C ALA A 34 7.64 0.61 2.61
N GLY A 35 6.60 0.83 3.40
CA GLY A 35 6.31 -0.03 4.54
C GLY A 35 5.04 0.43 5.22
N SER A 36 4.48 -0.45 6.03
CA SER A 36 3.30 -0.15 6.82
C SER A 36 3.40 -0.80 8.18
N ILE A 37 2.68 -0.21 9.14
CA ILE A 37 2.50 -0.77 10.47
C ILE A 37 1.00 -0.69 10.75
N ASP A 38 0.41 -1.77 11.23
CA ASP A 38 -0.95 -1.77 11.76
C ASP A 38 -0.99 -2.18 13.23
N THR A 39 -1.82 -1.47 13.97
CA THR A 39 -2.12 -1.73 15.37
C THR A 39 -3.63 -1.66 15.52
N TYR A 40 -4.21 -2.49 16.37
CA TYR A 40 -5.65 -2.53 16.58
C TYR A 40 -5.99 -2.69 18.06
N PHE A 41 -7.24 -2.38 18.38
CA PHE A 41 -7.83 -2.66 19.68
C PHE A 41 -9.06 -3.55 19.50
N ARG A 42 -9.07 -4.70 20.19
CA ARG A 42 -10.23 -5.61 20.20
C ARG A 42 -10.79 -5.77 21.60
N SER A 43 -12.00 -5.26 21.82
CA SER A 43 -12.75 -5.45 23.08
C SER A 43 -13.65 -6.69 23.07
N SER A 44 -13.89 -7.31 21.90
CA SER A 44 -14.72 -8.51 21.81
C SER A 44 -13.94 -9.78 22.20
N GLU A 45 -14.63 -10.71 22.85
CA GLU A 45 -14.09 -12.04 23.13
C GLU A 45 -13.89 -12.86 21.85
N ALA A 46 -14.78 -12.69 20.86
CA ALA A 46 -14.64 -13.31 19.55
C ALA A 46 -13.60 -12.60 18.68
N ALA A 47 -12.82 -13.39 17.93
CA ALA A 47 -11.82 -12.94 16.97
C ALA A 47 -12.28 -13.27 15.54
N PRO A 48 -12.89 -12.34 14.79
CA PRO A 48 -13.08 -12.52 13.35
C PRO A 48 -11.71 -12.70 12.69
N GLY A 49 -11.47 -13.86 12.08
CA GLY A 49 -10.12 -14.32 11.66
C GLY A 49 -9.42 -13.50 10.58
N THR A 50 -10.02 -12.42 10.07
CA THR A 50 -9.45 -11.55 9.03
C THR A 50 -9.15 -10.14 9.52
N SER A 51 -9.79 -9.68 10.59
CA SER A 51 -9.73 -8.28 11.04
C SER A 51 -8.71 -8.04 12.15
N PHE A 52 -8.27 -9.11 12.83
CA PHE A 52 -7.41 -9.03 14.01
C PHE A 52 -6.42 -10.18 13.98
N ALA A 53 -5.19 -9.98 14.45
CA ALA A 53 -4.17 -11.03 14.61
C ALA A 53 -4.51 -12.04 15.72
N ASN A 54 -5.80 -12.30 15.93
CA ASN A 54 -6.39 -13.15 16.95
C ASN A 54 -6.10 -12.75 18.41
N LEU A 55 -5.37 -11.66 18.67
CA LEU A 55 -5.09 -11.14 20.02
C LEU A 55 -6.18 -10.18 20.55
N PRO A 56 -6.56 -10.26 21.86
CA PRO A 56 -7.47 -9.31 22.52
C PRO A 56 -6.76 -8.03 22.97
N GLY A 57 -7.54 -6.98 23.26
CA GLY A 57 -7.02 -5.72 23.79
C GLY A 57 -6.26 -4.91 22.73
N PHE A 58 -5.33 -4.07 23.18
CA PHE A 58 -4.42 -3.34 22.29
C PHE A 58 -3.33 -4.29 21.80
N SER A 59 -3.16 -4.40 20.48
CA SER A 59 -2.23 -5.35 19.88
C SER A 59 -1.66 -4.82 18.58
N MET A 60 -0.43 -5.23 18.28
CA MET A 60 0.21 -4.99 16.99
C MET A 60 -0.21 -6.10 16.01
N GLY A 61 -0.60 -5.72 14.80
CA GLY A 61 -0.96 -6.67 13.75
C GLY A 61 0.27 -7.15 13.00
N MET A 62 0.91 -6.24 12.30
CA MET A 62 2.12 -6.45 11.52
C MET A 62 2.87 -5.13 11.31
N ALA A 63 4.14 -5.29 10.97
CA ALA A 63 4.96 -4.29 10.34
C ALA A 63 5.58 -4.90 9.10
N ASN A 64 5.64 -4.18 7.98
CA ASN A 64 6.34 -4.63 6.80
C ASN A 64 7.22 -3.56 6.19
N ILE A 65 8.23 -4.01 5.44
CA ILE A 65 9.08 -3.20 4.59
C ILE A 65 9.06 -3.80 3.19
N ILE A 66 8.79 -2.95 2.21
CA ILE A 66 8.76 -3.27 0.80
C ILE A 66 9.90 -2.51 0.15
N MET A 67 10.86 -3.24 -0.41
CA MET A 67 11.89 -2.68 -1.28
C MET A 67 11.53 -3.06 -2.71
N SER A 68 11.39 -2.08 -3.58
CA SER A 68 11.14 -2.31 -5.00
C SER A 68 12.13 -1.56 -5.86
N TYR A 69 12.45 -2.17 -7.01
CA TYR A 69 13.16 -1.53 -8.09
C TYR A 69 12.38 -1.72 -9.38
N GLU A 70 12.15 -0.65 -10.11
CA GLU A 70 11.41 -0.62 -11.36
C GLU A 70 12.24 0.09 -12.43
N GLY A 71 12.88 -0.70 -13.29
CA GLY A 71 13.58 -0.23 -14.48
C GLY A 71 12.78 -0.53 -15.75
N GLU A 72 13.24 0.01 -16.89
CA GLU A 72 12.51 -0.08 -18.17
C GLU A 72 12.18 -1.51 -18.62
N LYS A 73 13.09 -2.47 -18.39
CA LYS A 73 12.92 -3.88 -18.80
C LYS A 73 12.84 -4.86 -17.66
N SER A 74 13.17 -4.46 -16.44
CA SER A 74 13.30 -5.39 -15.34
C SER A 74 13.15 -4.70 -14.00
N GLY A 75 12.63 -5.44 -13.04
CA GLY A 75 12.50 -4.97 -11.68
C GLY A 75 12.42 -6.11 -10.69
N PHE A 76 12.35 -5.73 -9.42
CA PHE A 76 12.13 -6.68 -8.34
C PHE A 76 11.27 -6.06 -7.24
N VAL A 77 10.66 -6.93 -6.45
CA VAL A 77 9.98 -6.58 -5.20
C VAL A 77 10.45 -7.55 -4.12
N ALA A 78 10.82 -7.00 -2.98
CA ALA A 78 11.12 -7.71 -1.74
C ALA A 78 10.26 -7.11 -0.61
N ASP A 79 9.19 -7.80 -0.26
CA ASP A 79 8.27 -7.47 0.82
C ASP A 79 8.51 -8.43 1.99
N LEU A 80 8.96 -7.84 3.09
CA LEU A 80 9.27 -8.54 4.33
C LEU A 80 8.31 -8.11 5.42
N VAL A 81 7.69 -9.07 6.08
CA VAL A 81 6.69 -8.83 7.12
C VAL A 81 7.12 -9.40 8.46
N TYR A 82 6.68 -8.75 9.53
CA TYR A 82 6.79 -9.23 10.89
C TYR A 82 5.50 -9.00 11.66
N GLY A 83 5.21 -9.88 12.62
CA GLY A 83 4.03 -9.80 13.49
C GLY A 83 3.00 -10.89 13.22
N PRO A 84 2.01 -11.08 14.12
CA PRO A 84 1.05 -12.18 14.03
C PRO A 84 0.21 -12.16 12.75
N ARG A 85 -0.19 -10.98 12.21
CA ARG A 85 -0.83 -10.92 10.88
C ARG A 85 0.16 -11.20 9.75
N GLY A 86 1.43 -10.89 9.97
CA GLY A 86 2.52 -11.22 9.04
C GLY A 86 2.75 -12.72 8.92
N ALA A 87 2.68 -13.46 10.02
CA ALA A 87 2.78 -14.92 10.04
C ALA A 87 1.67 -15.57 9.19
N ASP A 88 0.45 -15.03 9.28
CA ASP A 88 -0.67 -15.45 8.43
C ASP A 88 -0.43 -15.06 6.95
N ALA A 89 0.13 -13.88 6.69
CA ALA A 89 0.42 -13.37 5.34
C ALA A 89 1.52 -14.14 4.60
N VAL A 90 2.40 -14.85 5.31
CA VAL A 90 3.39 -15.77 4.73
C VAL A 90 2.89 -17.22 4.66
N PHE A 91 1.57 -17.44 4.79
CA PHE A 91 0.93 -18.76 4.79
C PHE A 91 1.52 -19.74 5.81
N ASN A 92 1.94 -19.24 6.98
CA ASN A 92 2.64 -20.04 7.99
C ASN A 92 3.91 -20.73 7.46
N SER A 93 4.62 -20.10 6.52
CA SER A 93 5.93 -20.55 6.05
C SER A 93 6.95 -20.67 7.18
N THR A 94 7.87 -21.61 7.05
CA THR A 94 8.90 -21.91 8.08
C THR A 94 10.31 -21.61 7.58
N GLY A 95 11.28 -21.58 8.49
CA GLY A 95 12.66 -21.23 8.15
C GLY A 95 12.77 -19.80 7.60
N SER A 96 13.65 -19.58 6.63
CA SER A 96 13.93 -18.24 6.08
C SER A 96 12.75 -17.59 5.32
N ALA A 97 11.71 -18.36 4.98
CA ALA A 97 10.54 -17.85 4.26
C ALA A 97 9.45 -17.29 5.20
N ASN A 98 9.59 -17.45 6.51
CA ASN A 98 8.58 -17.07 7.50
C ASN A 98 8.37 -15.55 7.67
N ILE A 99 9.11 -14.75 6.92
CA ILE A 99 8.97 -13.29 6.88
C ILE A 99 8.77 -12.78 5.44
N VAL A 100 8.72 -13.66 4.45
CA VAL A 100 8.67 -13.28 3.03
C VAL A 100 7.24 -13.35 2.52
N THR A 101 6.58 -12.20 2.38
CA THR A 101 5.24 -12.13 1.76
C THR A 101 5.35 -12.13 0.25
N GLN A 102 6.27 -11.36 -0.31
CA GLN A 102 6.55 -11.32 -1.74
C GLN A 102 8.04 -11.16 -1.98
N LEU A 103 8.60 -11.97 -2.87
CA LEU A 103 9.98 -11.87 -3.29
C LEU A 103 10.09 -12.37 -4.73
N TYR A 104 10.05 -11.45 -5.67
CA TYR A 104 10.12 -11.77 -7.09
C TYR A 104 10.94 -10.75 -7.87
N ALA A 105 11.44 -11.21 -9.01
CA ALA A 105 11.98 -10.35 -10.05
C ALA A 105 11.18 -10.56 -11.34
N TYR A 106 11.16 -9.56 -12.19
CA TYR A 106 10.53 -9.65 -13.50
C TYR A 106 11.44 -9.13 -14.60
N PHE A 107 11.20 -9.61 -15.81
CA PHE A 107 11.86 -9.17 -17.04
C PHE A 107 10.85 -9.06 -18.18
N ASN A 108 10.73 -7.87 -18.77
CA ASN A 108 9.92 -7.59 -19.94
C ASN A 108 10.69 -8.00 -21.20
N LEU A 109 10.32 -9.13 -21.81
CA LEU A 109 10.89 -9.56 -23.10
C LEU A 109 10.32 -8.74 -24.25
N SER A 110 9.07 -8.28 -24.13
CA SER A 110 8.40 -7.36 -25.05
C SER A 110 7.29 -6.59 -24.32
N ASP A 111 6.66 -5.62 -24.99
CA ASP A 111 5.53 -4.83 -24.46
C ASP A 111 4.31 -5.68 -24.07
N SER A 112 4.25 -6.94 -24.51
CA SER A 112 3.15 -7.87 -24.23
C SER A 112 3.59 -9.11 -23.47
N PHE A 113 4.87 -9.23 -23.12
CA PHE A 113 5.39 -10.43 -22.47
C PHE A 113 6.36 -10.08 -21.34
N THR A 114 5.92 -10.38 -20.12
CA THR A 114 6.71 -10.26 -18.89
C THR A 114 6.95 -11.64 -18.29
N LEU A 115 8.21 -11.96 -18.04
CA LEU A 115 8.63 -13.14 -17.32
C LEU A 115 8.82 -12.77 -15.85
N THR A 116 8.02 -13.34 -14.96
CA THR A 116 8.14 -13.15 -13.50
C THR A 116 8.64 -14.42 -12.84
N MET A 117 9.60 -14.30 -11.93
CA MET A 117 10.20 -15.42 -11.20
C MET A 117 10.28 -15.09 -9.71
N GLY A 118 9.82 -16.02 -8.86
CA GLY A 118 9.89 -15.90 -7.41
C GLY A 118 8.55 -16.21 -6.73
N ASN A 119 8.41 -15.73 -5.49
CA ASN A 119 7.19 -15.80 -4.72
C ASN A 119 6.39 -14.51 -4.88
N PHE A 120 5.14 -14.62 -5.31
CA PHE A 120 4.20 -13.50 -5.40
C PHE A 120 2.82 -14.00 -4.98
N ASN A 121 2.09 -13.15 -4.26
CA ASN A 121 0.73 -13.45 -3.86
C ASN A 121 -0.20 -13.20 -5.07
N THR A 122 -1.01 -14.21 -5.44
CA THR A 122 -2.04 -14.09 -6.48
C THR A 122 -3.43 -13.83 -5.89
#